data_AF-A0A497PGE8-F1
#
_entry.id   AF-A0A497PGE8-F1
#
_cell.length_a   1.000
_cell.length_b   1.000
_cell.length_c   1.000
_cell.angle_alpha   90.00
_cell.angle_beta   90.00
_cell.angle_gamma   90.00
#
_symmetry.space_group_name_H-M   'P 1'
#
loop_
_entity.id
_entity.type
_entity.pdbx_description
1 polymer ?
#
loop_
_entity_poly.entity_id
_entity_poly.type
_entity_poly.pdbx_seq_one_letter_code
_entity_poly.pdbx_strand_id
1 'polypeptide(L)'
;MKKLFYKTLIWVSRILGLWVFRLFAWIVSTGYFCFFPRRVATGVRFYAALFPNRGWRYHLCCTWRQYHSFTNLFLDRALLQDPGDLVYTSEGLEHLQKAVKNGTGGIILMSHMGNWEVAAHLLKKKLPKIRLLLYMGIK
;
A
#
# COMPACT_ATOMS: atom_id res chain seq x y z
N MET A 1 -3.28 12.23 -20.05
CA MET A 1 -4.67 11.99 -19.60
C MET A 1 -4.79 11.44 -18.17
N LYS A 2 -4.16 10.31 -17.81
CA LYS A 2 -4.29 9.71 -16.45
C LYS A 2 -3.81 10.61 -15.28
N LYS A 3 -2.73 11.38 -15.46
CA LYS A 3 -2.15 12.25 -14.43
C LYS A 3 -3.03 13.47 -14.13
N LEU A 4 -3.72 14.00 -15.13
CA LEU A 4 -4.62 15.15 -14.97
C LEU A 4 -5.85 14.75 -14.17
N PHE A 5 -6.50 13.64 -14.55
CA PHE A 5 -7.63 13.07 -13.83
C PHE A 5 -7.30 12.79 -12.36
N TYR A 6 -6.13 12.18 -12.09
CA TYR A 6 -5.67 11.93 -10.73
C TYR A 6 -5.46 13.23 -9.93
N LYS A 7 -4.85 14.26 -10.54
CA LYS A 7 -4.68 15.57 -9.89
C LYS A 7 -6.01 16.24 -9.61
N THR A 8 -6.95 16.22 -10.55
CA THR A 8 -8.29 16.79 -10.36
C THR A 8 -9.03 16.06 -9.25
N LEU A 9 -8.98 14.72 -9.22
CA LEU A 9 -9.61 13.92 -8.18
C LEU A 9 -9.04 14.23 -6.80
N ILE A 10 -7.71 14.35 -6.66
CA ILE A 10 -7.08 14.73 -5.39
C ILE A 10 -7.50 16.14 -4.98
N TRP A 11 -7.48 17.09 -5.91
CA TRP A 11 -7.84 18.48 -5.63
C TRP A 11 -9.29 18.60 -5.15
N VAL A 12 -10.22 17.95 -5.84
CA VAL A 12 -11.63 17.86 -5.41
C VAL A 12 -11.76 17.19 -4.04
N SER A 13 -11.00 16.12 -3.80
CA SER A 13 -11.02 15.41 -2.51
C SER A 13 -10.42 16.23 -1.36
N ARG A 14 -9.53 17.18 -1.65
CA ARG A 14 -9.03 18.13 -0.64
C ARG A 14 -10.08 19.18 -0.25
N ILE A 15 -10.98 19.53 -1.17
CA ILE A 15 -12.05 20.52 -0.93
C ILE A 15 -13.28 19.87 -0.28
N LEU A 16 -13.71 18.73 -0.80
CA LEU A 16 -14.94 18.05 -0.35
C LEU A 16 -14.70 17.00 0.75
N GLY A 17 -13.43 16.69 1.04
CA GLY A 17 -13.02 15.70 2.02
C GLY A 17 -12.68 14.33 1.42
N LEU A 18 -11.90 13.54 2.18
CA LEU A 18 -11.36 12.25 1.75
C LEU A 18 -12.43 11.17 1.47
N TRP A 19 -13.66 11.39 1.93
CA TRP A 19 -14.77 10.45 1.69
C TRP A 19 -15.17 10.40 0.20
N VAL A 20 -15.03 11.49 -0.55
CA VAL A 20 -15.32 11.52 -2.00
C VAL A 20 -14.35 10.61 -2.75
N PHE A 21 -13.07 10.67 -2.40
CA PHE A 21 -12.05 9.76 -2.94
C PHE A 21 -12.42 8.30 -2.63
N ARG A 22 -12.74 8.02 -1.36
CA ARG A 22 -13.09 6.66 -0.91
C ARG A 22 -14.31 6.12 -1.64
N LEU A 23 -15.36 6.93 -1.82
CA LEU A 23 -16.56 6.53 -2.55
C LEU A 23 -16.25 6.20 -4.01
N PHE A 24 -15.54 7.10 -4.70
CA PHE A 24 -15.16 6.90 -6.09
C PHE A 24 -14.29 5.64 -6.26
N ALA A 25 -13.27 5.50 -5.41
CA ALA A 25 -12.40 4.35 -5.41
C ALA A 25 -13.14 3.05 -5.11
N TRP A 26 -14.13 3.09 -4.21
CA TRP A 26 -15.00 1.95 -3.90
C TRP A 26 -15.85 1.53 -5.09
N ILE A 27 -16.45 2.49 -5.81
CA ILE A 27 -17.22 2.22 -7.04
C ILE A 27 -16.32 1.56 -8.10
N VAL A 28 -15.13 2.11 -8.33
CA VAL A 28 -14.18 1.57 -9.31
C VAL A 28 -13.70 0.18 -8.91
N SER A 29 -13.32 -0.02 -7.64
CA SER A 29 -12.90 -1.32 -7.10
C SER A 29 -13.99 -2.38 -7.21
N THR A 30 -15.24 -2.01 -6.87
CA THR A 30 -16.41 -2.87 -7.01
C THR A 30 -16.66 -3.25 -8.46
N GLY A 31 -16.66 -2.28 -9.38
CA GLY A 31 -16.79 -2.55 -10.80
C GLY A 31 -15.70 -3.50 -11.29
N TYR A 32 -14.46 -3.25 -10.89
CA TYR A 32 -13.34 -4.12 -11.26
C TYR A 32 -13.49 -5.56 -10.74
N PHE A 33 -13.99 -5.72 -9.52
CA PHE A 33 -14.28 -7.03 -8.96
C PHE A 33 -15.37 -7.76 -9.75
N CYS A 34 -16.45 -7.07 -10.12
CA CYS A 34 -17.58 -7.68 -10.84
C CYS A 34 -17.25 -7.99 -12.32
N PHE A 35 -16.55 -7.10 -13.01
CA PHE A 35 -16.30 -7.23 -14.45
C PHE A 35 -15.08 -8.12 -14.80
N PHE A 36 -14.22 -8.44 -13.84
CA PHE A 36 -13.00 -9.24 -14.09
C PHE A 36 -12.93 -10.53 -13.24
N PRO A 37 -13.86 -11.49 -13.43
CA PRO A 37 -13.96 -12.70 -12.59
C PRO A 37 -12.69 -13.57 -12.62
N ARG A 38 -11.95 -13.60 -13.74
CA ARG A 38 -10.67 -14.33 -13.82
C ARG A 38 -9.62 -13.79 -12.83
N ARG A 39 -9.59 -12.47 -12.61
CA ARG A 39 -8.68 -11.82 -11.65
C ARG A 39 -9.13 -12.08 -10.22
N VAL A 40 -10.44 -12.09 -9.97
CA VAL A 40 -11.01 -12.47 -8.67
C VAL A 40 -10.67 -13.93 -8.34
N ALA A 41 -10.83 -14.85 -9.29
CA ALA A 41 -10.50 -16.26 -9.11
C ALA A 41 -9.02 -16.46 -8.70
N THR A 42 -8.11 -15.64 -9.22
CA THR A 42 -6.70 -15.67 -8.82
C THR A 42 -6.51 -15.28 -7.34
N GLY A 43 -7.19 -14.23 -6.89
CA GLY A 43 -7.18 -13.83 -5.47
C GLY A 43 -7.81 -14.89 -4.56
N VAL A 44 -8.93 -15.49 -5.00
CA VAL A 44 -9.58 -16.58 -4.25
C VAL A 44 -8.65 -17.78 -4.11
N ARG A 45 -7.95 -18.18 -5.18
CA ARG A 45 -6.96 -19.26 -5.14
C ARG A 45 -5.79 -18.95 -4.21
N PHE A 46 -5.31 -17.71 -4.21
CA PHE A 46 -4.26 -17.27 -3.28
C PHE A 46 -4.71 -17.43 -1.82
N TYR A 47 -5.91 -16.95 -1.48
CA TYR A 47 -6.43 -17.08 -0.12
C TYR A 47 -6.83 -18.51 0.26
N ALA A 48 -7.19 -19.35 -0.71
CA ALA A 48 -7.40 -20.79 -0.49
C ALA A 48 -6.10 -21.50 -0.12
N ALA A 49 -5.00 -21.16 -0.80
CA ALA A 49 -3.67 -21.68 -0.46
C ALA A 49 -3.18 -21.20 0.90
N LEU A 50 -3.49 -19.95 1.27
CA LEU A 50 -3.06 -19.37 2.56
C LEU A 50 -3.90 -19.88 3.74
N PHE A 51 -5.19 -20.16 3.53
CA PHE A 51 -6.13 -20.57 4.57
C PHE A 51 -6.90 -21.84 4.20
N PRO A 52 -6.24 -23.00 4.01
CA PRO A 52 -6.87 -24.20 3.46
C PRO A 52 -8.05 -24.73 4.29
N ASN A 53 -8.08 -24.42 5.59
CA ASN A 53 -9.15 -24.83 6.51
C ASN A 53 -10.41 -23.94 6.44
N ARG A 54 -10.46 -22.95 5.55
CA ARG A 54 -11.59 -22.02 5.40
C ARG A 54 -12.38 -22.31 4.13
N GLY A 55 -13.64 -21.89 4.10
CA GLY A 55 -14.52 -22.08 2.95
C GLY A 55 -14.38 -21.00 1.88
N TRP A 56 -14.90 -21.27 0.68
CA TRP A 56 -14.84 -20.37 -0.49
C TRP A 56 -15.36 -18.94 -0.20
N ARG A 57 -16.41 -18.81 0.63
CA ARG A 57 -16.99 -17.51 1.01
C ARG A 57 -15.98 -16.64 1.76
N TYR A 58 -15.16 -17.26 2.61
CA TYR A 58 -14.10 -16.57 3.33
C TYR A 58 -13.03 -16.05 2.37
N HIS A 59 -12.56 -16.88 1.44
CA HIS A 59 -11.58 -16.48 0.43
C HIS A 59 -12.10 -15.36 -0.49
N LEU A 60 -13.38 -15.43 -0.87
CA LEU A 60 -14.01 -14.38 -1.65
C LEU A 60 -14.08 -13.06 -0.86
N CYS A 61 -14.46 -13.12 0.42
CA CYS A 61 -14.47 -11.97 1.31
C CYS A 61 -13.06 -11.36 1.47
N CYS A 62 -12.03 -12.18 1.66
CA CYS A 62 -10.64 -11.72 1.68
C CYS A 62 -10.24 -11.04 0.37
N THR A 63 -10.59 -11.63 -0.77
CA THR A 63 -10.31 -11.06 -2.09
C THR A 63 -11.04 -9.72 -2.29
N TRP A 64 -12.31 -9.65 -1.89
CA TRP A 64 -13.10 -8.43 -1.92
C TRP A 64 -12.45 -7.32 -1.07
N ARG A 65 -12.07 -7.64 0.17
CA ARG A 65 -11.35 -6.72 1.05
C ARG A 65 -10.03 -6.27 0.43
N GLN A 66 -9.26 -7.19 -0.17
CA GLN A 66 -8.00 -6.86 -0.83
C GLN A 66 -8.19 -5.84 -1.97
N TYR A 67 -9.20 -6.00 -2.82
CA TYR A 67 -9.47 -5.06 -3.92
C TYR A 67 -9.76 -3.65 -3.39
N HIS A 68 -10.58 -3.55 -2.35
CA HIS A 68 -10.93 -2.27 -1.75
C HIS A 68 -9.76 -1.66 -0.98
N SER A 69 -9.00 -2.46 -0.22
CA SER A 69 -7.82 -2.00 0.49
C SER A 69 -6.69 -1.56 -0.45
N PHE A 70 -6.59 -2.12 -1.65
CA PHE A 70 -5.62 -1.67 -2.65
C PHE A 70 -5.81 -0.19 -3.01
N THR A 71 -7.04 0.32 -2.93
CA THR A 71 -7.30 1.73 -3.24
C THR A 71 -6.69 2.70 -2.22
N ASN A 72 -6.47 2.24 -0.98
CA ASN A 72 -5.83 3.05 0.06
C ASN A 72 -4.41 3.46 -0.33
N LEU A 73 -3.70 2.67 -1.15
CA LEU A 73 -2.36 3.03 -1.66
C LEU A 73 -2.35 4.38 -2.36
N PHE A 74 -3.41 4.70 -3.10
CA PHE A 74 -3.53 5.97 -3.80
C PHE A 74 -3.88 7.11 -2.84
N LEU A 75 -4.70 6.83 -1.84
CA LEU A 75 -5.03 7.80 -0.79
C LEU A 75 -3.78 8.16 0.03
N ASP A 76 -3.02 7.16 0.47
CA ASP A 76 -1.79 7.33 1.23
C ASP A 76 -0.76 8.16 0.45
N ARG A 77 -0.62 7.92 -0.86
CA ARG A 77 0.23 8.74 -1.74
C ARG A 77 -0.23 10.18 -1.83
N ALA A 78 -1.54 10.43 -1.87
CA ALA A 78 -2.07 11.78 -1.90
C ALA A 78 -1.86 12.51 -0.56
N LEU A 79 -1.96 11.79 0.56
CA LEU A 79 -1.72 12.30 1.91
C LEU A 79 -0.23 12.55 2.18
N LEU A 80 0.68 11.74 1.64
CA LEU A 80 2.13 11.98 1.74
C LEU A 80 2.58 13.34 1.16
N GLN A 81 1.81 13.92 0.24
CA GLN A 81 2.13 15.24 -0.32
C GLN A 81 1.84 16.40 0.65
N ASP A 82 1.09 16.14 1.72
CA ASP A 82 0.80 17.08 2.79
C ASP A 82 0.98 16.36 4.13
N PRO A 83 2.24 16.08 4.52
CA PRO A 83 2.57 15.00 5.45
C PRO A 83 2.04 15.19 6.87
N GLY A 84 1.57 16.39 7.24
CA GLY A 84 0.98 16.71 8.55
C GLY A 84 1.59 15.96 9.74
N ASP A 85 0.76 15.69 10.75
CA ASP A 85 1.09 14.82 11.88
C ASP A 85 0.71 13.37 11.58
N LEU A 86 1.35 12.73 10.60
CA LEU A 86 1.24 11.28 10.42
C LEU A 86 1.74 10.56 11.68
N VAL A 87 0.82 9.98 12.44
CA VAL A 87 1.12 9.13 13.59
C VAL A 87 1.41 7.73 13.08
N TYR A 88 2.58 7.19 13.44
CA TYR A 88 2.97 5.83 13.10
C TYR A 88 3.80 5.21 14.22
N THR A 89 3.74 3.89 14.30
CA THR A 89 4.62 3.07 15.12
C THR A 89 5.57 2.29 14.20
N SER A 90 6.70 1.87 14.76
CA SER A 90 7.71 1.11 14.04
C SER A 90 8.26 0.07 15.00
N GLU A 91 8.25 -1.19 14.59
CA GLU A 91 8.80 -2.32 15.34
C GLU A 91 10.10 -2.76 14.68
N GLY A 92 11.14 -3.04 15.46
CA GLY A 92 12.44 -3.51 14.95
C GLY A 92 13.32 -2.41 14.34
N LEU A 93 12.98 -1.12 14.48
CA LEU A 93 13.78 0.00 13.97
C LEU A 93 15.18 0.05 14.59
N GLU A 94 15.30 -0.39 15.83
CA GLU A 94 16.54 -0.49 16.60
C GLU A 94 17.59 -1.35 15.89
N HIS A 95 17.17 -2.38 15.14
CA HIS A 95 18.09 -3.21 14.36
C HIS A 95 18.72 -2.40 13.22
N LEU A 96 17.92 -1.58 12.53
CA LEU A 96 18.41 -0.70 11.47
C LEU A 96 19.31 0.41 12.03
N GLN A 97 18.94 1.01 13.17
CA GLN A 97 19.77 2.00 13.85
C GLN A 97 21.14 1.44 14.23
N LYS A 98 21.18 0.22 14.78
CA LYS A 98 22.43 -0.46 15.15
C LYS A 98 23.29 -0.74 13.91
N ALA A 99 22.69 -1.22 12.82
CA ALA A 99 23.40 -1.48 11.58
C ALA A 99 24.01 -0.21 10.96
N VAL A 100 23.27 0.91 11.01
CA VAL A 100 23.76 2.23 10.55
C VAL A 100 24.88 2.74 11.45
N LYS A 101 24.71 2.66 12.78
CA LYS A 101 25.73 3.09 13.76
C LYS A 101 27.03 2.32 13.63
N ASN A 102 26.94 1.00 13.43
CA ASN A 102 28.10 0.13 13.36
C ASN A 102 28.73 0.06 11.96
N GLY A 103 28.12 0.69 10.96
CA GLY A 103 28.61 0.67 9.58
C GLY A 103 28.58 -0.71 8.91
N THR A 104 27.86 -1.67 9.46
CA THR A 104 27.81 -3.06 8.94
C THR A 104 26.98 -3.18 7.67
N GLY A 105 26.12 -2.19 7.38
CA GLY A 105 25.13 -2.27 6.32
C GLY A 105 24.03 -3.29 6.63
N GLY A 106 23.19 -3.58 5.64
CA GLY A 106 22.12 -4.57 5.75
C GLY A 106 21.24 -4.64 4.51
N ILE A 107 20.48 -5.73 4.39
CA ILE A 107 19.48 -5.94 3.33
C ILE A 107 18.10 -5.91 3.97
N ILE A 108 17.22 -5.05 3.46
CA ILE A 108 15.81 -5.00 3.85
C ILE A 108 15.03 -5.83 2.83
N LEU A 109 14.55 -6.99 3.26
CA LEU A 109 13.63 -7.82 2.46
C LEU A 109 12.20 -7.36 2.73
N MET A 110 11.49 -6.99 1.66
CA MET A 110 10.11 -6.50 1.75
C MET A 110 9.20 -7.29 0.82
N SER A 111 7.99 -7.58 1.28
CA SER A 111 6.93 -8.08 0.42
C SER A 111 6.26 -6.91 -0.32
N HIS A 112 5.54 -7.20 -1.41
CA HIS A 112 4.69 -6.21 -2.09
C HIS A 112 3.40 -5.89 -1.32
N MET A 113 3.44 -5.99 0.01
CA MET A 113 2.31 -5.71 0.89
C MET A 113 2.43 -4.30 1.47
N GLY A 114 1.31 -3.58 1.50
CA GLY A 114 1.26 -2.23 2.03
C GLY A 114 1.93 -1.19 1.14
N ASN A 115 2.25 -0.03 1.72
CA ASN A 115 2.79 1.11 1.00
C ASN A 115 4.28 1.32 1.26
N TRP A 116 5.12 0.76 0.38
CA TRP A 116 6.58 0.88 0.49
C TRP A 116 7.08 2.32 0.33
N GLU A 117 6.33 3.18 -0.38
CA GLU A 117 6.70 4.58 -0.60
C GLU A 117 6.53 5.40 0.70
N VAL A 118 5.44 5.16 1.44
CA VAL A 118 5.25 5.70 2.79
C VAL A 118 6.35 5.21 3.72
N ALA A 119 6.63 3.90 3.72
CA ALA A 119 7.67 3.32 4.56
C ALA A 119 9.05 3.95 4.29
N ALA A 120 9.43 4.12 3.01
CA ALA A 120 10.68 4.75 2.62
C ALA A 120 10.76 6.22 3.05
N HIS A 121 9.66 6.97 2.90
CA HIS A 121 9.58 8.37 3.33
C HIS A 121 9.76 8.50 4.85
N LEU A 122 9.04 7.69 5.64
CA LEU A 122 9.14 7.67 7.10
C LEU A 122 10.53 7.23 7.58
N LEU A 123 11.11 6.22 6.93
CA LEU A 123 12.46 5.73 7.25
C LEU A 123 13.52 6.83 7.04
N LYS A 124 13.44 7.57 5.94
CA LYS A 124 14.34 8.70 5.67
C LYS A 124 14.18 9.82 6.71
N LYS A 125 12.96 10.09 7.18
CA LYS A 125 12.70 11.05 8.27
C LYS A 125 13.34 10.61 9.59
N LYS A 126 13.29 9.32 9.93
CA LYS A 126 13.87 8.77 11.18
C LYS A 126 15.38 8.58 11.13
N LEU A 127 15.92 8.19 9.97
CA LEU A 127 17.33 7.89 9.76
C LEU A 127 17.87 8.74 8.59
N PRO A 128 18.05 10.06 8.76
CA PRO A 128 18.41 10.96 7.65
C PRO A 128 19.77 10.63 7.00
N LYS A 129 20.67 9.93 7.70
CA LYS A 129 21.99 9.52 7.22
C LYS A 129 22.00 8.17 6.48
N ILE A 130 20.85 7.48 6.40
CA ILE A 130 20.79 6.17 5.76
C ILE A 130 20.93 6.32 4.24
N ARG A 131 21.87 5.58 3.65
CA ARG A 131 22.01 5.45 2.19
C ARG A 131 21.21 4.22 1.76
N LEU A 132 20.13 4.44 1.00
CA LEU A 132 19.25 3.37 0.52
C LEU A 132 19.47 3.17 -0.96
N LEU A 133 19.66 1.91 -1.36
CA LEU A 133 19.60 1.47 -2.75
C LEU A 133 18.36 0.58 -2.89
N LEU A 134 17.43 0.97 -3.77
CA LEU A 134 16.31 0.11 -4.12
C LEU A 134 16.74 -0.82 -5.25
N TYR A 135 16.84 -2.11 -4.95
CA TYR A 135 17.10 -3.14 -5.95
C TYR A 135 15.80 -3.85 -6.29
N MET A 136 15.28 -3.61 -7.49
CA MET A 136 14.15 -4.36 -8.04
C MET A 136 14.72 -5.43 -8.96
N GLY A 137 14.42 -6.70 -8.67
CA GLY A 137 14.88 -7.82 -9.51
C GLY A 137 14.50 -7.61 -10.98
N ILE A 138 15.34 -8.14 -11.87
CA ILE A 138 15.10 -8.11 -13.31
C ILE A 138 13.89 -9.00 -13.59
N LYS A 139 12.93 -8.48 -14.37
CA LYS A 139 11.71 -9.19 -14.77
C LYS A 139 12.00 -10.34 -15.71
#